data_AF-A0AA35UDY3-F1
#
_entry.id   AF-A0AA35UDY3-F1
#
_cell.length_a   1.000
_cell.length_b   1.000
_cell.length_c   1.000
_cell.angle_alpha   90.00
_cell.angle_beta   90.00
_cell.angle_gamma   90.00
#
_symmetry.space_group_name_H-M   'P 1'
#
loop_
_entity.id
_entity.type
_entity.pdbx_description
1 polymer ?
#
loop_
_entity_poly.entity_id
_entity_poly.type
_entity_poly.pdbx_seq_one_letter_code
_entity_poly.pdbx_strand_id
1 'polypeptide(L)'
;MHIAHFSRYNMRYVHHNRNPFVAITTVAELVRAARNGRSQKEFARELGIRQSSVSRYESGRANPPVKVIEHCMRLVHSTGTESAPTADELAAKIRTELADSDLSEVRLALARLIDTLASEHTQARAMSQSSS
;
A
#
# COMPACT_ATOMS: atom_id res chain seq x y z
N MET A 1 -29.68 -29.55 27.95
CA MET A 1 -28.31 -29.56 28.52
C MET A 1 -27.45 -30.53 27.72
N HIS A 2 -26.18 -30.15 27.46
CA HIS A 2 -25.09 -30.91 26.80
C HIS A 2 -25.27 -31.18 25.29
N ILE A 3 -24.82 -30.31 24.37
CA ILE A 3 -23.45 -29.97 23.91
C ILE A 3 -22.64 -31.16 23.35
N ALA A 4 -22.22 -30.98 22.08
CA ALA A 4 -21.04 -31.50 21.37
C ALA A 4 -21.15 -32.81 20.58
N HIS A 5 -21.30 -32.68 19.25
CA HIS A 5 -20.40 -33.36 18.31
C HIS A 5 -20.40 -32.62 16.96
N PHE A 6 -19.43 -31.73 16.74
CA PHE A 6 -19.12 -31.23 15.39
C PHE A 6 -17.77 -31.80 14.98
N SER A 7 -17.85 -32.83 14.14
CA SER A 7 -16.71 -33.54 13.58
C SER A 7 -15.94 -32.65 12.60
N ARG A 8 -14.64 -32.89 12.57
CA ARG A 8 -13.60 -32.12 11.87
C ARG A 8 -13.70 -32.34 10.38
N TYR A 9 -13.60 -31.26 9.59
CA TYR A 9 -12.92 -31.32 8.30
C TYR A 9 -11.83 -30.25 8.23
N ASN A 10 -10.62 -30.75 8.07
CA ASN A 10 -9.35 -30.06 8.09
C ASN A 10 -8.94 -29.90 6.62
N MET A 11 -9.17 -28.74 6.01
CA MET A 11 -8.69 -28.46 4.66
C MET A 11 -7.56 -27.44 4.73
N ARG A 12 -6.33 -27.98 4.74
CA ARG A 12 -5.08 -27.25 4.55
C ARG A 12 -5.08 -26.66 3.14
N TYR A 13 -5.27 -25.35 3.02
CA TYR A 13 -4.87 -24.60 1.83
C TYR A 13 -3.58 -23.85 2.12
N VAL A 14 -2.45 -24.52 1.83
CA VAL A 14 -1.18 -23.85 1.59
C VAL A 14 -1.22 -23.31 0.16
N HIS A 15 -1.61 -22.05 0.00
CA HIS A 15 -1.37 -21.33 -1.26
C HIS A 15 -0.20 -20.37 -1.06
N HIS A 16 0.98 -20.84 -1.43
CA HIS A 16 2.00 -19.97 -1.99
C HIS A 16 1.57 -19.69 -3.42
N ASN A 17 0.98 -18.51 -3.68
CA ASN A 17 0.78 -18.07 -5.04
C ASN A 17 1.04 -16.57 -5.14
N ARG A 18 2.24 -16.23 -5.65
CA ARG A 18 2.56 -14.90 -6.15
C ARG A 18 1.83 -14.74 -7.49
N ASN A 19 0.66 -14.10 -7.48
CA ASN A 19 -0.04 -13.71 -8.71
C ASN A 19 -0.26 -12.18 -8.67
N PRO A 20 0.27 -11.39 -9.63
CA PRO A 20 0.34 -9.93 -9.52
C PRO A 20 -1.00 -9.20 -9.75
N PHE A 21 -2.11 -9.92 -9.92
CA PHE A 21 -3.44 -9.34 -10.14
C PHE A 21 -4.53 -10.18 -9.46
N VAL A 22 -4.48 -10.28 -8.12
CA VAL A 22 -5.65 -10.78 -7.37
C VAL A 22 -6.55 -9.58 -7.12
N ALA A 23 -7.68 -9.54 -7.83
CA ALA A 23 -8.79 -8.67 -7.42
C ALA A 23 -9.13 -9.03 -5.97
N ILE A 24 -8.93 -8.09 -5.05
CA ILE A 24 -9.26 -8.29 -3.64
C ILE A 24 -10.78 -8.28 -3.55
N THR A 25 -11.38 -9.45 -3.41
CA THR A 25 -12.84 -9.62 -3.38
C THR A 25 -13.41 -9.69 -1.98
N THR A 26 -12.54 -9.96 -0.98
CA THR A 26 -12.95 -10.10 0.41
C THR A 26 -12.10 -9.28 1.37
N VAL A 27 -12.67 -8.95 2.54
CA VAL A 27 -11.95 -8.28 3.64
C VAL A 27 -10.80 -9.15 4.16
N ALA A 28 -10.97 -10.47 4.14
CA ALA A 28 -9.94 -11.41 4.55
C ALA A 28 -8.72 -11.39 3.60
N GLU A 29 -8.96 -11.25 2.29
CA GLU A 29 -7.90 -11.05 1.29
C GLU A 29 -7.24 -9.68 1.44
N LEU A 30 -8.02 -8.62 1.70
CA LEU A 30 -7.50 -7.27 1.95
C LEU A 30 -6.47 -7.26 3.09
N VAL A 31 -6.80 -7.89 4.23
CA VAL A 31 -5.92 -7.94 5.40
C VAL A 31 -4.65 -8.74 5.09
N ARG A 32 -4.74 -9.84 4.33
CA ARG A 32 -3.57 -10.61 3.90
C ARG A 32 -2.68 -9.83 2.94
N ALA A 33 -3.28 -9.15 1.97
CA ALA A 33 -2.58 -8.32 1.00
C ALA A 33 -1.85 -7.18 1.71
N ALA A 34 -2.54 -6.46 2.61
CA ALA A 34 -1.96 -5.39 3.41
C ALA A 34 -0.79 -5.88 4.28
N ARG A 35 -0.86 -7.11 4.82
CA ARG A 35 0.23 -7.68 5.61
C ARG A 35 1.53 -7.84 4.80
N ASN A 36 1.44 -8.04 3.48
CA ASN A 36 2.58 -8.03 2.54
C ASN A 36 3.81 -8.82 3.02
N GLY A 37 3.61 -10.10 3.41
CA GLY A 37 4.70 -10.98 3.83
C GLY A 37 5.17 -10.86 5.28
N ARG A 38 4.81 -9.79 6.00
CA ARG A 38 5.08 -9.66 7.46
C ARG A 38 4.42 -10.77 8.26
N SER A 39 4.92 -11.11 9.44
CA SER A 39 4.19 -12.02 10.34
C SER A 39 2.91 -11.36 10.86
N GLN A 40 1.90 -12.16 11.25
CA GLN A 40 0.68 -11.63 11.85
C GLN A 40 0.96 -10.85 13.16
N LYS A 41 2.04 -11.21 13.88
CA LYS A 41 2.45 -10.53 15.11
C LYS A 41 3.03 -9.14 14.82
N GLU A 42 3.89 -9.03 13.82
CA GLU A 42 4.49 -7.76 13.42
C GLU A 42 3.42 -6.81 12.87
N PHE A 43 2.54 -7.32 12.01
CA PHE A 43 1.46 -6.52 11.45
C PHE A 43 0.44 -6.10 12.51
N ALA A 44 0.12 -6.96 13.48
CA ALA A 44 -0.74 -6.59 14.60
C ALA A 44 -0.13 -5.49 15.48
N ARG A 45 1.19 -5.51 15.69
CA ARG A 45 1.91 -4.47 16.44
C ARG A 45 1.82 -3.12 15.74
N GLU A 46 1.99 -3.08 14.42
CA GLU A 46 1.83 -1.88 13.61
C GLU A 46 0.40 -1.32 13.66
N LEU A 47 -0.60 -2.20 13.64
CA LEU A 47 -2.01 -1.83 13.77
C LEU A 47 -2.42 -1.48 15.22
N GLY A 48 -1.57 -1.69 16.22
CA GLY A 48 -1.90 -1.49 17.63
C GLY A 48 -2.95 -2.47 18.18
N ILE A 49 -3.07 -3.67 17.58
CA ILE A 49 -4.06 -4.70 17.97
C ILE A 49 -3.38 -6.01 18.38
N ARG A 50 -4.18 -6.95 18.89
CA ARG A 50 -3.68 -8.31 19.21
C ARG A 50 -3.51 -9.14 17.94
N GLN A 51 -2.44 -9.94 17.87
CA GLN A 51 -2.21 -10.89 16.76
C GLN A 51 -3.39 -11.84 16.52
N SER A 52 -4.07 -12.26 17.58
CA SER A 52 -5.27 -13.11 17.46
C SER A 52 -6.42 -12.42 16.72
N SER A 53 -6.48 -11.09 16.74
CA SER A 53 -7.45 -10.31 15.96
C SER A 53 -7.15 -10.42 14.47
N VAL A 54 -5.88 -10.21 14.08
CA VAL A 54 -5.41 -10.41 12.69
C VAL A 54 -5.71 -11.83 12.21
N SER A 55 -5.44 -12.84 13.03
CA SER A 55 -5.75 -14.24 12.69
C SER A 55 -7.24 -14.47 12.42
N ARG A 56 -8.14 -13.90 13.24
CA ARG A 56 -9.59 -14.00 13.02
C ARG A 56 -10.05 -13.25 11.76
N TYR A 57 -9.46 -12.09 11.48
CA TYR A 57 -9.77 -11.30 10.29
C TYR A 57 -9.35 -12.03 9.01
N GLU A 58 -8.12 -12.55 8.96
CA GLU A 58 -7.65 -13.31 7.81
C GLU A 58 -8.46 -14.60 7.63
N SER A 59 -8.82 -15.30 8.70
CA SER A 59 -9.67 -16.51 8.59
C SER A 59 -11.15 -16.21 8.30
N GLY A 60 -11.57 -14.96 8.19
CA GLY A 60 -12.97 -14.57 7.99
C GLY A 60 -13.88 -14.84 9.19
N ARG A 61 -13.32 -15.18 10.36
CA ARG A 61 -14.05 -15.49 11.59
C ARG A 61 -14.53 -14.24 12.33
N ALA A 62 -14.00 -13.08 11.98
CA ALA A 62 -14.45 -11.79 12.47
C ALA A 62 -14.21 -10.71 11.42
N ASN A 63 -15.06 -9.69 11.37
CA ASN A 63 -14.80 -8.51 10.57
C ASN A 63 -13.91 -7.52 11.37
N PRO A 64 -12.91 -6.89 10.71
CA PRO A 64 -12.16 -5.81 11.32
C PRO A 64 -13.02 -4.56 11.51
N PRO A 65 -12.71 -3.71 12.50
CA PRO A 65 -13.23 -2.35 12.58
C PRO A 65 -12.89 -1.54 11.32
N VAL A 66 -13.72 -0.55 11.00
CA VAL A 66 -13.54 0.34 9.83
C VAL A 66 -12.12 0.93 9.75
N LYS A 67 -11.58 1.40 10.89
CA LYS A 67 -10.21 1.96 10.94
C LYS A 67 -9.13 0.97 10.45
N VAL A 68 -9.30 -0.33 10.72
CA VAL A 68 -8.37 -1.36 10.27
C VAL A 68 -8.54 -1.61 8.77
N ILE A 69 -9.78 -1.61 8.27
CA ILE A 69 -10.08 -1.76 6.83
C ILE A 69 -9.46 -0.59 6.05
N GLU A 70 -9.69 0.65 6.47
CA GLU A 70 -9.12 1.85 5.84
C GLU A 70 -7.60 1.82 5.83
N HIS A 71 -6.98 1.39 6.94
CA HIS A 71 -5.52 1.25 7.02
C HIS A 71 -5.01 0.19 6.06
N CYS A 72 -5.67 -0.97 5.98
CA CYS A 72 -5.31 -2.03 5.04
C CYS A 72 -5.48 -1.57 3.58
N MET A 73 -6.55 -0.83 3.27
CA MET A 73 -6.76 -0.27 1.94
C MET A 73 -5.64 0.68 1.54
N ARG A 74 -5.21 1.59 2.43
CA ARG A 74 -4.07 2.47 2.16
C ARG A 74 -2.81 1.68 1.89
N LEU A 75 -2.48 0.70 2.74
CA LEU A 75 -1.28 -0.12 2.55
C LEU A 75 -1.30 -0.86 1.21
N VAL A 76 -2.42 -1.48 0.84
CA VAL A 76 -2.54 -2.19 -0.43
C VAL A 76 -2.36 -1.23 -1.62
N HIS A 77 -3.00 -0.06 -1.61
CA HIS A 77 -2.86 0.90 -2.70
C HIS A 77 -1.49 1.60 -2.72
N SER A 78 -0.83 1.77 -1.56
CA SER A 78 0.54 2.26 -1.50
C SER A 78 1.57 1.23 -1.97
N THR A 79 1.27 -0.08 -1.85
CA THR A 79 2.15 -1.16 -2.32
C THR A 79 1.83 -1.63 -3.74
N GLY A 80 0.61 -1.39 -4.22
CA GLY A 80 0.14 -1.74 -5.55
C GLY A 80 0.34 -0.57 -6.50
N THR A 81 1.45 -0.60 -7.23
CA THR A 81 1.69 0.26 -8.40
C THR A 81 1.37 1.74 -8.18
N GLU A 82 2.13 2.41 -7.32
CA GLU A 82 2.55 3.77 -7.69
C GLU A 82 3.67 3.58 -8.74
N SER A 83 3.30 3.14 -9.94
CA SER A 83 4.14 3.40 -11.10
C SER A 83 4.35 4.91 -11.10
N ALA A 84 5.61 5.35 -11.12
CA ALA A 84 5.91 6.77 -11.14
C ALA A 84 5.02 7.42 -12.20
N PRO A 85 4.23 8.45 -11.86
CA PRO A 85 3.33 9.06 -12.82
C PRO A 85 4.17 9.49 -14.01
N THR A 86 3.63 9.26 -15.21
CA THR A 86 4.22 9.86 -16.41
C THR A 86 4.26 11.38 -16.23
N ALA A 87 5.15 12.04 -16.96
CA ALA A 87 5.24 13.50 -16.92
C ALA A 87 3.87 14.15 -17.22
N ASP A 88 3.09 13.55 -18.12
CA ASP A 88 1.76 14.02 -18.49
C ASP A 88 0.73 13.86 -17.38
N GLU A 89 0.73 12.72 -16.67
CA GLU A 89 -0.15 12.48 -15.53
C GLU A 89 0.18 13.41 -14.36
N LEU A 90 1.47 13.65 -14.08
CA LEU A 90 1.89 14.61 -13.07
C LEU A 90 1.48 16.03 -13.47
N ALA A 91 1.69 16.42 -14.73
CA ALA A 91 1.26 17.73 -15.22
C ALA A 91 -0.26 17.90 -15.16
N ALA A 92 -1.03 16.85 -15.44
CA ALA A 92 -2.48 16.86 -15.28
C ALA A 92 -2.86 17.08 -13.81
N LYS A 93 -2.26 16.35 -12.87
CA LYS A 93 -2.52 16.53 -11.44
C LYS A 93 -2.20 17.95 -10.96
N ILE A 94 -1.09 18.53 -11.40
CA ILE A 94 -0.75 19.93 -11.10
C ILE A 94 -1.81 20.88 -11.66
N ARG A 95 -2.25 20.67 -12.91
CA ARG A 95 -3.28 21.48 -13.55
C ARG A 95 -4.64 21.40 -12.85
N THR A 96 -5.00 20.26 -12.29
CA THR A 96 -6.31 20.08 -11.63
C THR A 96 -6.27 20.55 -10.17
N GLU A 97 -5.25 20.14 -9.41
CA GLU A 97 -5.18 20.33 -7.96
C GLU A 97 -4.56 21.67 -7.57
N LEU A 98 -3.70 22.24 -8.41
CA LEU A 98 -3.00 23.50 -8.16
C LEU A 98 -3.42 24.58 -9.16
N ALA A 99 -4.65 24.54 -9.68
CA ALA A 99 -5.16 25.53 -10.64
C ALA A 99 -5.35 26.92 -9.99
N ASP A 100 -5.78 26.94 -8.73
CA ASP A 100 -6.25 28.13 -8.05
C ASP A 100 -5.15 29.21 -7.91
N SER A 101 -5.50 30.48 -8.10
CA SER A 101 -4.58 31.60 -7.95
C SER A 101 -3.93 31.65 -6.57
N ASP A 102 -4.65 31.23 -5.54
CA ASP A 102 -4.18 31.25 -4.15
C ASP A 102 -3.08 30.21 -3.88
N LEU A 103 -2.90 29.23 -4.78
CA LEU A 103 -1.86 28.20 -4.70
C LEU A 103 -0.59 28.56 -5.49
N SER A 104 -0.41 29.84 -5.86
CA SER A 104 0.74 30.33 -6.62
C SER A 104 2.09 30.07 -5.93
N GLU A 105 2.16 30.28 -4.61
CA GLU A 105 3.37 30.00 -3.84
C GLU A 105 3.71 28.50 -3.81
N VAL A 106 2.69 27.63 -3.77
CA VAL A 106 2.87 26.18 -3.81
C VAL A 106 3.42 25.76 -5.18
N ARG A 107 2.88 26.31 -6.27
CA ARG A 107 3.43 26.07 -7.62
C ARG A 107 4.88 26.54 -7.74
N LEU A 108 5.22 27.70 -7.16
CA LEU A 108 6.58 28.23 -7.17
C LEU A 108 7.55 27.32 -6.39
N ALA A 109 7.14 26.82 -5.22
CA ALA A 109 7.95 25.90 -4.44
C ALA A 109 8.19 24.57 -5.19
N LEU A 110 7.16 24.03 -5.82
CA LEU A 110 7.27 22.81 -6.62
C LEU A 110 8.20 22.99 -7.83
N ALA A 111 8.12 24.13 -8.53
CA ALA A 111 9.02 24.44 -9.64
C ALA A 111 10.50 24.43 -9.21
N ARG A 112 10.81 25.10 -8.09
CA ARG A 112 12.19 25.12 -7.54
C ARG A 112 12.71 23.74 -7.17
N LEU A 113 11.85 22.89 -6.61
CA LEU A 113 12.19 21.51 -6.28
C LEU A 113 12.52 20.71 -7.55
N ILE A 114 11.71 20.84 -8.60
CA ILE A 114 11.94 20.19 -9.90
C ILE A 114 13.28 20.64 -10.48
N ASP A 115 13.56 21.94 -10.48
CA ASP A 115 14.82 22.50 -11.02
C ASP A 115 16.05 21.94 -10.29
N THR A 116 15.98 21.89 -8.95
CA THR A 116 17.07 21.39 -8.11
C THR A 116 17.35 19.92 -8.41
N LEU A 117 16.32 19.07 -8.36
CA LEU A 117 16.46 17.63 -8.60
C LEU A 117 16.91 17.33 -10.04
N ALA A 118 16.42 18.08 -11.03
CA ALA A 118 16.86 17.92 -12.42
C ALA A 118 18.34 18.29 -12.61
N SER A 119 18.80 19.34 -11.94
CA SER A 119 20.21 19.74 -11.97
C SER A 119 21.14 18.70 -11.34
N GLU A 120 20.75 18.15 -10.18
CA GLU A 120 21.55 17.15 -9.46
C GLU A 120 21.71 15.87 -10.27
N HIS A 121 20.61 15.41 -10.89
CA HIS A 121 20.62 14.23 -11.74
C HIS A 121 21.49 14.42 -12.99
N THR A 122 21.46 15.62 -13.59
CA THR A 122 22.29 15.96 -14.76
C THR A 122 23.78 15.96 -14.40
N GLN A 123 24.14 16.53 -13.25
CA GLN A 123 25.52 16.54 -12.74
C GLN A 123 26.04 15.13 -12.44
N ALA A 124 25.24 14.30 -11.74
CA ALA A 124 25.59 12.92 -11.43
C ALA A 124 25.86 12.07 -12.69
N ARG A 125 25.09 12.31 -13.75
CA ARG A 125 25.27 11.64 -15.04
C ARG A 125 26.54 12.10 -15.77
N ALA A 126 26.84 13.40 -15.75
CA ALA A 126 28.05 13.95 -16.36
C ALA A 126 29.34 13.43 -15.69
N MET A 127 29.36 13.36 -14.35
CA MET A 127 30.49 12.81 -13.59
C MET A 127 30.76 11.33 -13.90
N SER A 128 29.68 10.55 -14.11
CA SER A 128 29.78 9.13 -14.44
C SER A 128 30.33 8.87 -15.84
N GLN A 129 30.17 9.82 -16.77
CA GLN A 129 30.65 9.72 -18.16
C GLN A 129 32.09 10.20 -18.34
N SER A 130 32.62 11.05 -17.44
CA SER A 130 33.99 11.55 -17.48
C SER A 130 35.04 10.60 -16.90
N SER A 131 34.62 9.53 -16.23
CA SER A 131 35.51 8.55 -15.56
C SER A 131 35.61 7.21 -16.31
N SER A 132 35.15 7.15 -17.56
CA SER A 132 35.27 5.98 -18.46
C SER A 132 36.26 6.24 -19.60
#